data_AF-A0A2B3TXV4-F1
#
_entry.id   AF-A0A2B3TXV4-F1
#
_cell.length_a   1.000
_cell.length_b   1.000
_cell.length_c   1.000
_cell.angle_alpha   90.00
_cell.angle_beta   90.00
_cell.angle_gamma   90.00
#
_symmetry.space_group_name_H-M   'P 1'
#
loop_
_entity.id
_entity.type
_entity.pdbx_description
1 polymer ?
#
loop_
_entity_poly.entity_id
_entity_poly.type
_entity_poly.pdbx_seq_one_letter_code
_entity_poly.pdbx_strand_id
1 'polypeptide(L)'
;MDEIKELTDKVIQFRDDRNWKQFHNPKDLALSLSLETSELLENFQWKSSNEAVAEKREDMKEELADVLMYALLFAHEIGIDIKQAIEEKIQKNNEKYPVEKAYGVSKKYTEL
;
A
#
# COMPACT_ATOMS: atom_id res chain seq x y z
N MET A 1 -2.01 15.59 -15.85
CA MET A 1 -1.65 14.18 -16.07
C MET A 1 -1.92 13.48 -14.72
N ASP A 2 -2.17 12.17 -14.69
CA ASP A 2 -2.63 11.50 -13.46
C ASP A 2 -1.48 11.41 -12.44
N GLU A 3 -1.64 11.98 -11.24
CA GLU A 3 -0.57 12.05 -10.22
C GLU A 3 -0.04 10.66 -9.83
N ILE A 4 -0.91 9.65 -9.73
CA ILE A 4 -0.51 8.27 -9.42
C ILE A 4 0.32 7.69 -10.56
N LYS A 5 -0.05 8.01 -11.81
CA LYS A 5 0.69 7.57 -12.98
C LYS A 5 2.07 8.22 -13.03
N GLU A 6 2.15 9.52 -12.79
CA GLU A 6 3.44 10.25 -12.73
C GLU A 6 4.36 9.67 -11.64
N LEU A 7 3.82 9.30 -10.48
CA LEU A 7 4.59 8.66 -9.44
C LEU A 7 5.04 7.25 -9.84
N THR A 8 4.14 6.47 -10.44
CA THR A 8 4.44 5.12 -10.95
C THR A 8 5.56 5.16 -11.99
N ASP A 9 5.51 6.11 -12.93
CA ASP A 9 6.53 6.29 -13.95
C ASP A 9 7.91 6.63 -13.34
N LYS A 10 7.96 7.45 -12.29
CA LYS A 10 9.21 7.74 -11.56
C LYS A 10 9.79 6.49 -10.87
N VAL A 11 8.95 5.67 -10.26
CA VAL A 11 9.38 4.42 -9.59
C VAL A 11 9.88 3.40 -10.62
N ILE A 12 9.20 3.29 -11.77
CA ILE A 12 9.63 2.44 -12.88
C ILE A 12 10.97 2.91 -13.43
N GLN A 13 11.13 4.22 -13.67
CA GLN A 13 12.38 4.78 -14.14
C GLN A 13 13.53 4.47 -13.16
N PHE A 14 13.30 4.66 -11.85
CA PHE A 14 14.28 4.35 -10.81
C PHE A 14 14.74 2.87 -10.83
N ARG A 15 13.80 1.94 -11.02
CA ARG A 15 14.08 0.50 -11.19
C ARG A 15 14.89 0.23 -12.45
N ASP A 16 14.46 0.81 -13.57
CA ASP A 16 15.01 0.52 -14.89
C ASP A 16 16.41 1.13 -15.06
N ASP A 17 16.67 2.29 -14.48
CA ASP A 17 18.01 2.91 -14.41
C ASP A 17 19.07 2.00 -13.78
N ARG A 18 18.64 1.05 -12.93
CA ARG A 18 19.50 0.08 -12.26
C ARG A 18 19.45 -1.31 -12.89
N ASN A 19 18.73 -1.45 -14.00
CA ASN A 19 18.46 -2.74 -14.64
C ASN A 19 17.85 -3.77 -13.66
N TRP A 20 17.06 -3.31 -12.68
CA TRP A 20 16.48 -4.17 -11.64
C TRP A 20 15.21 -4.90 -12.08
N LYS A 21 14.66 -4.55 -13.25
CA LYS A 21 13.50 -5.23 -13.83
C LYS A 21 13.65 -6.75 -13.85
N GLN A 22 14.87 -7.26 -14.09
CA GLN A 22 15.16 -8.71 -14.10
C GLN A 22 14.90 -9.42 -12.77
N PHE A 23 14.87 -8.70 -11.64
CA PHE A 23 14.59 -9.23 -10.30
C PHE A 23 13.13 -9.01 -9.86
N HIS A 24 12.38 -8.18 -10.59
CA HIS A 24 11.06 -7.70 -10.19
C HIS A 24 9.95 -8.48 -10.89
N ASN A 25 9.94 -9.82 -10.77
CA ASN A 25 8.78 -10.61 -11.18
C ASN A 25 7.65 -10.49 -10.13
N PRO A 26 6.38 -10.81 -10.48
CA PRO A 26 5.25 -10.61 -9.58
C PRO A 26 5.39 -11.30 -8.20
N LYS A 27 5.99 -12.50 -8.17
CA LYS A 27 6.20 -13.23 -6.91
C LYS A 27 7.20 -12.51 -6.02
N ASP A 28 8.33 -12.05 -6.57
CA ASP A 28 9.35 -11.35 -5.79
C ASP A 28 8.90 -9.93 -5.39
N LEU A 29 8.15 -9.22 -6.23
CA LEU A 29 7.54 -7.94 -5.86
C LEU A 29 6.52 -8.07 -4.72
N ALA A 30 5.69 -9.12 -4.74
CA ALA A 30 4.76 -9.39 -3.64
C ALA A 30 5.48 -9.77 -2.35
N LEU A 31 6.63 -10.45 -2.44
CA LEU A 31 7.49 -10.73 -1.29
C LEU A 31 8.06 -9.42 -0.72
N SER A 32 8.68 -8.57 -1.54
CA SER A 32 9.19 -7.28 -1.09
C SER A 32 8.09 -6.43 -0.43
N LEU A 33 6.91 -6.33 -1.04
CA LEU A 33 5.76 -5.63 -0.46
C LEU A 33 5.42 -6.14 0.96
N SER A 34 5.45 -7.46 1.17
CA SER A 34 5.20 -8.06 2.48
C SER A 34 6.31 -7.77 3.49
N LEU A 35 7.56 -7.66 3.04
CA LEU A 35 8.70 -7.31 3.89
C LEU A 35 8.59 -5.87 4.37
N GLU A 36 8.38 -4.90 3.47
CA GLU A 36 8.25 -3.48 3.85
C GLU A 36 7.02 -3.23 4.75
N THR A 37 5.94 -3.99 4.53
CA THR A 37 4.77 -3.92 5.43
C THR A 37 5.13 -4.40 6.84
N SER A 38 6.06 -5.36 6.95
CA SER A 38 6.55 -5.87 8.22
C SER A 38 7.53 -4.90 8.88
N GLU A 39 8.37 -4.20 8.11
CA GLU A 39 9.24 -3.12 8.60
C GLU A 39 8.41 -1.93 9.13
N LEU A 40 7.35 -1.55 8.42
CA LEU A 40 6.36 -0.58 8.92
C LEU A 40 5.73 -1.04 10.25
N LEU A 41 5.41 -2.33 10.39
CA LEU A 41 4.86 -2.89 11.62
C LEU A 41 5.87 -2.91 12.78
N GLU A 42 7.15 -3.16 12.49
CA GLU A 42 8.22 -3.22 13.48
C GLU A 42 8.38 -1.91 14.27
N ASN A 43 8.03 -0.77 13.66
CA ASN A 43 8.02 0.54 14.33
C ASN A 43 7.10 0.58 15.57
N PHE A 44 6.12 -0.31 15.68
CA PHE A 44 5.23 -0.43 16.83
C PHE A 44 5.69 -1.48 17.86
N GLN A 45 6.76 -2.22 17.58
CA GLN A 45 7.21 -3.30 18.45
C GLN A 45 7.62 -2.74 19.82
N TRP A 46 7.07 -3.33 20.89
CA TRP A 46 7.32 -2.95 22.29
C TRP A 46 6.92 -1.53 22.68
N LYS A 47 6.09 -0.85 21.86
CA LYS A 47 5.60 0.52 22.11
C LYS A 47 4.08 0.57 22.02
N SER A 48 3.46 1.51 22.73
CA SER A 48 2.08 1.88 22.40
C SER A 48 2.02 2.63 21.06
N SER A 49 0.85 2.67 20.43
CA SER A 49 0.66 3.38 19.15
C SER A 49 1.06 4.86 19.24
N ASN A 50 0.72 5.54 20.34
CA ASN A 50 1.05 6.96 20.51
C ASN A 50 2.55 7.20 20.69
N GLU A 51 3.25 6.34 21.45
CA GLU A 51 4.71 6.43 21.63
C GLU A 51 5.44 6.16 20.31
N ALA A 52 5.04 5.10 19.60
CA ALA A 52 5.62 4.76 18.31
C ALA A 52 5.47 5.93 17.30
N VAL A 53 4.27 6.49 17.15
CA VAL A 53 4.03 7.60 16.22
C VAL A 53 4.80 8.86 16.63
N ALA A 54 5.00 9.11 17.93
CA ALA A 54 5.77 10.25 18.39
C ALA A 54 7.28 10.11 18.13
N GLU A 55 7.82 8.91 18.29
CA GLU A 55 9.27 8.66 18.24
C GLU A 55 9.78 8.16 16.88
N LYS A 56 8.93 7.48 16.11
CA LYS A 56 9.28 6.72 14.90
C LYS A 56 8.61 7.23 13.63
N ARG A 57 8.08 8.45 13.65
CA ARG A 57 7.33 9.02 12.52
C ARG A 57 8.09 9.02 11.20
N GLU A 58 9.39 9.32 11.25
CA GLU A 58 10.21 9.39 10.04
C GLU A 58 10.47 8.00 9.47
N ASP A 59 10.86 7.05 10.32
CA ASP A 59 11.00 5.63 9.95
C ASP A 59 9.70 5.13 9.31
N MET A 60 8.54 5.32 9.96
CA MET A 60 7.23 4.95 9.40
C MET A 60 6.91 5.61 8.05
N LYS A 61 7.41 6.82 7.81
CA LYS A 61 7.20 7.56 6.55
C LYS A 61 7.98 6.90 5.41
N GLU A 62 9.23 6.49 5.67
CA GLU A 62 10.06 5.76 4.72
C GLU A 62 9.46 4.38 4.44
N GLU A 63 9.14 3.59 5.47
CA GLU A 63 8.58 2.24 5.28
C GLU A 63 7.24 2.26 4.53
N LEU A 64 6.38 3.24 4.82
CA LEU A 64 5.13 3.42 4.08
C LEU A 64 5.38 3.79 2.61
N ALA A 65 6.41 4.60 2.34
CA ALA A 65 6.79 4.93 0.97
C ALA A 65 7.28 3.68 0.23
N ASP A 66 8.07 2.82 0.87
CA ASP A 66 8.56 1.57 0.28
C ASP A 66 7.42 0.58 0.00
N VAL A 67 6.48 0.42 0.95
CA VAL A 67 5.22 -0.33 0.72
C VAL A 67 4.51 0.16 -0.55
N LEU A 68 4.34 1.48 -0.69
CA LEU A 68 3.66 2.04 -1.85
C LEU A 68 4.48 1.86 -3.13
N MET A 69 5.80 2.03 -3.10
CA MET A 69 6.66 1.83 -4.26
C MET A 69 6.57 0.39 -4.79
N TYR A 70 6.65 -0.61 -3.91
CA TYR A 70 6.49 -2.01 -4.32
C TYR A 70 5.08 -2.33 -4.79
N ALA A 71 4.04 -1.75 -4.19
CA ALA A 71 2.67 -1.91 -4.67
C ALA A 71 2.48 -1.33 -6.09
N LEU A 72 3.06 -0.17 -6.38
CA LEU A 72 3.02 0.44 -7.72
C LEU A 72 3.79 -0.40 -8.75
N LEU A 73 4.98 -0.89 -8.39
CA LEU A 73 5.76 -1.79 -9.25
C LEU A 73 5.01 -3.10 -9.51
N PHE A 74 4.39 -3.68 -8.48
CA PHE A 74 3.60 -4.90 -8.61
C PHE A 74 2.43 -4.68 -9.56
N ALA A 75 1.64 -3.62 -9.36
CA ALA A 75 0.51 -3.28 -10.22
C ALA A 75 0.94 -3.07 -11.68
N HIS A 76 2.05 -2.35 -11.90
CA HIS A 76 2.63 -2.18 -13.23
C HIS A 76 3.02 -3.51 -13.88
N GLU A 77 3.72 -4.38 -13.16
CA GLU A 77 4.23 -5.66 -13.70
C GLU A 77 3.09 -6.62 -14.11
N ILE A 78 1.92 -6.54 -13.46
CA ILE A 78 0.75 -7.37 -13.80
C ILE A 78 -0.31 -6.62 -14.62
N GLY A 79 -0.03 -5.38 -15.05
CA GLY A 79 -0.92 -4.59 -15.91
C GLY A 79 -2.21 -4.11 -15.24
N ILE A 80 -2.17 -3.82 -13.94
CA ILE A 80 -3.30 -3.23 -13.20
C ILE A 80 -3.19 -1.70 -13.17
N ASP A 81 -4.26 -1.03 -13.58
CA ASP A 81 -4.47 0.38 -13.23
C ASP A 81 -4.86 0.46 -11.75
N ILE A 82 -3.90 0.81 -10.90
CA ILE A 82 -4.09 0.80 -9.45
C ILE A 82 -5.11 1.85 -8.99
N LYS A 83 -5.22 2.98 -9.70
CA LYS A 83 -6.19 4.03 -9.36
C LYS A 83 -7.59 3.53 -9.63
N GLN A 84 -7.84 2.99 -10.82
CA GLN A 84 -9.13 2.40 -11.16
C GLN A 84 -9.48 1.26 -10.19
N ALA A 85 -8.52 0.39 -9.86
CA ALA A 85 -8.74 -0.71 -8.92
C ALA A 85 -9.16 -0.21 -7.52
N ILE A 86 -8.58 0.89 -7.04
CA ILE A 86 -8.97 1.54 -5.77
C ILE A 86 -10.38 2.12 -5.86
N GLU A 87 -10.70 2.86 -6.93
CA GLU A 87 -12.03 3.45 -7.15
C GLU A 87 -13.14 2.39 -7.16
N GLU A 88 -12.93 1.30 -7.90
CA GLU A 88 -13.85 0.15 -7.92
C GLU A 88 -13.96 -0.53 -6.55
N LYS A 89 -12.86 -0.63 -5.81
CA LYS A 89 -12.86 -1.22 -4.47
C LYS A 89 -13.64 -0.37 -3.48
N ILE A 90 -13.54 0.96 -3.57
CA ILE A 90 -14.32 1.89 -2.74
C ILE A 90 -15.82 1.72 -3.02
N GLN A 91 -16.24 1.64 -4.28
CA GLN A 91 -17.64 1.39 -4.64
C GLN A 91 -18.16 0.08 -4.02
N LYS A 92 -17.41 -1.02 -4.20
CA LYS A 92 -17.74 -2.33 -3.59
C LYS A 92 -17.77 -2.28 -2.05
N ASN A 93 -16.93 -1.46 -1.43
CA ASN A 93 -16.91 -1.31 0.03
C ASN A 93 -18.11 -0.48 0.52
N ASN A 94 -18.53 0.55 -0.20
CA ASN A 94 -19.73 1.33 0.14
C ASN A 94 -21.01 0.47 0.12
N GLU A 95 -21.10 -0.46 -0.82
CA GLU A 95 -22.20 -1.44 -0.87
C GLU A 95 -22.17 -2.41 0.31
N LYS A 96 -20.97 -2.87 0.71
CA LYS A 96 -20.78 -3.80 1.84
C LYS A 96 -20.96 -3.12 3.20
N TYR A 97 -20.58 -1.85 3.32
CA TYR A 97 -20.58 -1.10 4.56
C TYR A 97 -21.36 0.22 4.38
N PRO A 98 -22.71 0.17 4.24
CA PRO A 98 -23.51 1.39 4.15
C PRO A 98 -23.33 2.25 5.41
N VAL A 99 -23.21 3.57 5.23
CA VAL A 99 -22.96 4.53 6.35
C VAL A 99 -23.96 4.33 7.49
N GLU A 100 -25.25 4.18 7.17
CA GLU A 100 -26.33 4.01 8.14
C GLU A 100 -26.17 2.78 9.05
N LYS A 101 -25.46 1.75 8.58
CA LYS A 101 -25.25 0.49 9.32
C LYS A 101 -23.85 0.38 9.93
N ALA A 102 -22.85 0.98 9.29
CA ALA A 102 -21.45 0.82 9.65
C ALA A 102 -20.86 1.99 10.45
N TYR A 103 -21.57 3.11 10.60
CA TYR A 103 -21.06 4.27 11.33
C TYR A 103 -20.74 3.94 12.81
N GLY A 104 -19.48 4.09 13.21
CA GLY A 104 -19.02 3.81 14.57
C GLY A 104 -18.96 2.32 14.94
N VAL A 105 -19.16 1.42 13.97
CA VAL A 105 -19.25 -0.04 14.21
C VAL A 105 -18.12 -0.74 13.46
N SER A 106 -17.28 -1.48 14.20
CA SER A 106 -16.16 -2.26 13.62
C SER A 106 -16.54 -3.69 13.21
N LYS A 107 -17.84 -4.01 13.22
CA LYS A 107 -18.34 -5.34 12.85
C LYS A 107 -18.11 -5.60 11.37
N LYS A 108 -17.88 -6.85 11.02
CA LYS A 108 -17.79 -7.28 9.61
C LYS A 108 -19.17 -7.09 8.96
N TYR A 109 -19.22 -6.83 7.65
CA TYR A 109 -20.48 -6.65 6.93
C TYR A 109 -21.48 -7.81 7.05
N THR A 110 -20.99 -9.00 7.43
CA THR A 110 -21.82 -10.18 7.74
C THR A 110 -22.55 -10.08 9.08
N GLU A 111 -22.24 -9.08 9.89
CA GLU A 111 -22.71 -8.85 11.26
C GLU A 111 -23.28 -7.43 11.47
N LEU A 112 -23.46 -6.67 10.38
CA LEU A 112 -24.05 -5.32 10.36
C LEU A 112 -25.58 -5.33 10.34
#